data_AF-A0A9Q1LTU4-F1
#
_entry.id   AF-A0A9Q1LTU4-F1
#
_cell.length_a   1.000
_cell.length_b   1.000
_cell.length_c   1.000
_cell.angle_alpha   90.00
_cell.angle_beta   90.00
_cell.angle_gamma   90.00
#
_symmetry.space_group_name_H-M   'P 1'
#
loop_
_entity.id
_entity.type
_entity.pdbx_description
1 polymer ?
#
loop_
_entity_poly.entity_id
_entity_poly.type
_entity_poly.pdbx_seq_one_letter_code
_entity_poly.pdbx_strand_id
1 'polypeptide(L)'
;MLAGAGILWIGWTGFNGGDPYVAGLDASLAVLNTHVCAAASLLTWGGARLGSNTNGVIVRMHSMVQYDVPPHAVAGALGAILACVLANPRLSRIFYIVDDWPKYIGLAYGIQSGRFNAGLRQLWVQLIGIGFVFVWNVVSTSVICLIIRMMVPLRMTEEEVSEGDNAVHGEETYALWGDGEKFDNSKLQLVHEIEEPPLSKSGYGL
;
A
#
# COMPACT_ATOMS: atom_id res chain seq x y z
N MET A 1 -5.60 1.04 13.32
CA MET A 1 -4.60 0.75 12.24
C MET A 1 -3.79 -0.52 12.47
N LEU A 2 -3.12 -0.71 13.61
CA LEU A 2 -2.29 -1.92 13.85
C LEU A 2 -3.09 -3.23 13.78
N ALA A 3 -4.31 -3.25 14.31
CA ALA A 3 -5.20 -4.42 14.19
C ALA A 3 -5.52 -4.77 12.73
N GLY A 4 -5.85 -3.77 11.90
CA GLY A 4 -6.11 -3.98 10.47
C GLY A 4 -4.87 -4.47 9.71
N ALA A 5 -3.69 -3.92 10.02
CA ALA A 5 -2.43 -4.39 9.45
C ALA A 5 -2.12 -5.85 9.86
N GLY A 6 -2.40 -6.22 11.11
CA GLY A 6 -2.24 -7.59 11.59
C GLY A 6 -3.18 -8.58 10.89
N ILE A 7 -4.46 -8.22 10.73
CA ILE A 7 -5.44 -9.04 10.01
C ILE A 7 -5.04 -9.21 8.54
N LEU A 8 -4.62 -8.12 7.87
CA LEU A 8 -4.14 -8.17 6.49
C LEU A 8 -2.93 -9.10 6.35
N TRP A 9 -1.96 -9.02 7.27
CA TRP A 9 -0.78 -9.89 7.23
C TRP A 9 -1.20 -11.37 7.36
N ILE A 10 -2.02 -11.69 8.37
CA ILE A 10 -2.50 -13.07 8.57
C ILE A 10 -3.24 -13.57 7.32
N GLY A 11 -4.12 -12.74 6.76
CA GLY A 11 -4.85 -13.05 5.53
C GLY A 11 -3.92 -13.28 4.35
N TRP A 12 -2.88 -12.45 4.19
CA TRP A 12 -1.91 -12.55 3.11
C TRP A 12 -1.04 -13.81 3.21
N THR A 13 -0.67 -14.22 4.43
CA THR A 13 0.04 -15.48 4.66
C THR A 13 -0.80 -16.68 4.22
N GLY A 14 -2.10 -16.68 4.53
CA GLY A 14 -3.04 -17.73 4.10
C GLY A 14 -3.28 -17.71 2.58
N PHE A 15 -3.40 -16.52 2.00
CA PHE A 15 -3.57 -16.32 0.55
C PHE A 15 -2.40 -16.92 -0.23
N ASN A 16 -1.18 -16.43 0.00
CA ASN A 16 0.02 -16.91 -0.70
C ASN A 16 0.33 -18.40 -0.41
N GLY A 17 0.11 -18.85 0.83
CA GLY A 17 0.33 -20.26 1.21
C GLY A 17 -0.71 -21.22 0.61
N GLY A 18 -1.90 -20.71 0.28
CA GLY A 18 -3.00 -21.47 -0.31
C GLY A 18 -2.99 -21.54 -1.84
N ASP A 19 -2.25 -20.66 -2.52
CA ASP A 19 -2.15 -20.60 -4.00
C ASP A 19 -1.83 -21.95 -4.68
N PRO A 20 -0.99 -22.85 -4.11
CA PRO A 20 -0.73 -24.16 -4.72
C PRO A 20 -1.91 -25.16 -4.60
N TYR A 21 -2.97 -24.83 -3.85
CA TYR A 21 -4.10 -25.70 -3.52
C TYR A 21 -3.73 -27.03 -2.85
N VAL A 22 -2.49 -27.17 -2.36
CA VAL A 22 -1.97 -28.36 -1.69
C VAL A 22 -1.00 -27.96 -0.58
N ALA A 23 -1.03 -28.72 0.52
CA ALA A 23 -0.04 -28.58 1.59
C ALA A 23 1.27 -29.27 1.18
N GLY A 24 2.30 -28.48 0.88
CA GLY A 24 3.58 -28.99 0.40
C GLY A 24 4.74 -28.01 0.57
N LEU A 25 5.85 -28.32 -0.09
CA LEU A 25 7.05 -27.48 -0.06
C LEU A 25 6.78 -26.10 -0.68
N ASP A 26 6.02 -26.04 -1.78
CA ASP A 26 5.67 -24.79 -2.46
C ASP A 26 4.86 -23.85 -1.56
N ALA A 27 3.86 -24.39 -0.86
CA ALA A 27 3.08 -23.64 0.13
C ALA A 27 3.96 -23.10 1.28
N SER A 28 4.89 -23.93 1.77
CA SER A 28 5.83 -23.54 2.83
C SER A 28 6.79 -22.43 2.37
N LEU A 29 7.30 -22.54 1.13
CA LEU A 29 8.18 -21.53 0.54
C LEU A 29 7.44 -20.21 0.27
N ALA A 30 6.18 -20.27 -0.17
CA ALA A 30 5.34 -19.09 -0.36
C ALA A 30 5.07 -18.35 0.96
N VAL A 31 4.76 -19.07 2.04
CA VAL A 31 4.60 -18.50 3.39
C VAL A 31 5.90 -17.86 3.87
N LEU A 32 7.03 -18.57 3.77
CA LEU A 32 8.34 -18.03 4.16
C LEU A 32 8.69 -16.75 3.38
N ASN A 33 8.48 -16.73 2.06
CA ASN A 33 8.73 -15.57 1.23
C ASN A 33 7.84 -14.37 1.64
N THR A 34 6.58 -14.63 2.04
CA THR A 34 5.65 -13.60 2.53
C THR A 34 6.20 -12.90 3.78
N HIS A 35 6.69 -13.68 4.75
CA HIS A 35 7.27 -13.12 5.97
C HIS A 35 8.61 -12.39 5.73
N VAL A 36 9.49 -12.95 4.90
CA VAL A 36 10.78 -12.33 4.58
C VAL A 36 10.58 -11.03 3.80
N CYS A 37 9.66 -10.99 2.83
CA CYS A 37 9.33 -9.79 2.07
C CYS A 37 8.76 -8.70 2.99
N ALA A 38 7.84 -9.05 3.89
CA ALA A 38 7.28 -8.11 4.86
C ALA A 38 8.38 -7.55 5.78
N ALA A 39 9.27 -8.40 6.30
CA ALA A 39 10.39 -7.97 7.14
C ALA A 39 11.38 -7.06 6.39
N ALA A 40 11.76 -7.41 5.15
CA ALA A 40 12.64 -6.60 4.32
C ALA A 40 12.04 -5.22 4.00
N SER A 41 10.73 -5.16 3.74
CA SER A 41 10.00 -3.91 3.53
C SER A 41 10.00 -3.05 4.80
N LEU A 42 9.73 -3.64 5.96
CA LEU A 42 9.77 -2.94 7.25
C LEU A 42 11.17 -2.39 7.55
N LEU A 43 12.23 -3.17 7.26
CA LEU A 43 13.61 -2.74 7.45
C LEU A 43 14.02 -1.64 6.48
N THR A 44 13.62 -1.73 5.21
CA THR A 44 13.92 -0.69 4.20
C THR A 44 13.28 0.64 4.60
N TRP A 45 12.02 0.60 5.04
CA TRP A 45 11.30 1.80 5.47
C TRP A 45 11.77 2.32 6.83
N GLY A 46 12.10 1.42 7.76
CA GLY A 46 12.70 1.75 9.05
C GLY A 46 14.09 2.37 8.89
N GLY A 47 14.89 1.86 7.95
CA GLY A 47 16.20 2.40 7.56
C GLY A 47 16.08 3.79 6.93
N ALA A 48 15.12 3.99 6.02
CA ALA A 48 14.85 5.29 5.43
C ALA A 48 14.42 6.34 6.48
N ARG A 49 13.79 5.92 7.59
CA ARG A 49 13.41 6.80 8.71
C ARG A 49 14.57 7.29 9.57
N LEU A 50 15.72 6.62 9.57
CA LEU A 50 16.90 7.05 10.33
C LEU A 50 17.59 8.30 9.74
N GLY A 51 17.29 8.66 8.48
CA GLY A 51 17.85 9.84 7.81
C GLY A 51 16.90 11.04 7.72
N SER A 52 15.61 10.89 8.02
CA SER A 52 14.60 11.97 7.89
C SER A 52 14.13 12.45 9.26
N ASN A 53 14.62 13.61 9.69
CA ASN A 53 14.17 14.27 10.91
C ASN A 53 12.77 14.86 10.69
N THR A 54 11.69 14.16 11.05
CA THR A 54 10.38 14.78 11.33
C THR A 54 9.38 13.81 11.96
N ASN A 55 8.70 14.31 12.98
CA ASN A 55 7.60 13.71 13.73
C ASN A 55 6.49 13.16 12.80
N GLY A 56 6.40 11.85 12.62
CA GLY A 56 5.37 11.29 11.75
C GLY A 56 5.39 9.77 11.57
N VAL A 57 5.60 9.00 12.65
CA VAL A 57 5.53 7.52 12.60
C VAL A 57 4.16 7.04 12.09
N ILE A 58 3.09 7.77 12.42
CA ILE A 58 1.70 7.45 12.07
C ILE A 58 1.34 7.97 10.67
N VAL A 59 1.78 9.19 10.32
CA VAL A 59 1.49 9.83 9.02
C VAL A 59 2.11 9.08 7.84
N ARG A 60 3.17 8.29 8.05
CA ARG A 60 3.87 7.56 6.96
C ARG A 60 3.52 6.07 6.84
N MET A 61 2.71 5.52 7.75
CA MET A 61 2.04 4.22 7.53
C MET A 61 0.86 4.38 6.57
N HIS A 62 0.21 5.54 6.57
CA HIS A 62 -0.80 5.97 5.59
C HIS A 62 -0.29 5.89 4.14
N SER A 63 0.98 6.23 3.91
CA SER A 63 1.61 6.14 2.58
C SER A 63 1.81 4.71 2.05
N MET A 64 1.67 3.67 2.90
CA MET A 64 1.63 2.27 2.45
C MET A 64 0.30 1.93 1.77
N VAL A 65 -0.74 2.77 1.93
CA VAL A 65 -2.11 2.52 1.48
C VAL A 65 -2.60 3.56 0.46
N GLN A 66 -2.04 4.78 0.42
CA GLN A 66 -2.77 5.93 -0.15
C GLN A 66 -2.07 6.82 -1.19
N TYR A 67 -1.00 6.40 -1.86
CA TYR A 67 -0.49 7.19 -2.99
C TYR A 67 -1.20 6.82 -4.30
N ASP A 68 -1.70 7.83 -5.02
CA ASP A 68 -2.65 7.80 -6.15
C ASP A 68 -2.16 7.11 -7.47
N VAL A 69 -1.05 6.39 -7.43
CA VAL A 69 -0.72 5.31 -8.37
C VAL A 69 -0.68 4.06 -7.50
N PRO A 70 -1.48 2.99 -7.73
CA PRO A 70 -1.57 1.91 -6.76
C PRO A 70 -0.15 1.44 -6.43
N PRO A 71 0.37 1.68 -5.21
CA PRO A 71 1.76 1.36 -4.89
C PRO A 71 2.04 -0.12 -5.16
N HIS A 72 0.99 -0.93 -5.04
CA HIS A 72 0.86 -2.33 -5.41
C HIS A 72 1.09 -2.62 -6.90
N ALA A 73 0.59 -1.79 -7.83
CA ALA A 73 0.79 -1.98 -9.27
C ALA A 73 2.25 -1.71 -9.67
N VAL A 74 2.85 -0.64 -9.14
CA VAL A 74 4.25 -0.30 -9.42
C VAL A 74 5.19 -1.31 -8.75
N ALA A 75 4.97 -1.64 -7.47
CA ALA A 75 5.76 -2.64 -6.76
C ALA A 75 5.62 -4.04 -7.38
N GLY A 76 4.39 -4.41 -7.79
CA GLY A 76 4.11 -5.66 -8.48
C GLY A 76 4.78 -5.75 -9.85
N ALA A 77 4.70 -4.69 -10.66
CA ALA A 77 5.38 -4.63 -11.95
C ALA A 77 6.91 -4.67 -11.81
N LEU A 78 7.46 -3.92 -10.85
CA LEU A 78 8.90 -3.94 -10.55
C LEU A 78 9.34 -5.33 -10.08
N GLY A 79 8.59 -5.96 -9.18
CA GLY A 79 8.86 -7.33 -8.71
C GLY A 79 8.81 -8.35 -9.84
N ALA A 80 7.82 -8.28 -10.72
CA ALA A 80 7.69 -9.15 -11.89
C ALA A 80 8.86 -8.99 -12.88
N ILE A 81 9.30 -7.76 -13.14
CA ILE A 81 10.45 -7.46 -14.00
C ILE A 81 11.74 -7.95 -13.36
N LEU A 82 11.97 -7.69 -12.07
CA LEU A 82 13.15 -8.16 -11.35
C LEU A 82 13.22 -9.69 -11.32
N ALA A 83 12.09 -10.37 -11.09
CA ALA A 83 12.01 -11.82 -11.20
C ALA A 83 12.37 -12.29 -12.61
N CYS A 84 11.93 -11.61 -13.67
CA CYS A 84 12.30 -11.94 -15.04
C CYS A 84 13.78 -11.75 -15.36
N VAL A 85 14.45 -10.81 -14.68
CA VAL A 85 15.89 -10.59 -14.90
C VAL A 85 16.72 -11.54 -14.05
N LEU A 86 16.32 -11.77 -12.79
CA LEU A 86 17.13 -12.42 -11.76
C LEU A 86 16.66 -13.84 -11.40
N ALA A 87 15.65 -14.41 -12.07
CA ALA A 87 15.21 -15.78 -11.80
C ALA A 87 16.33 -16.80 -12.00
N ASN A 88 16.76 -17.40 -10.89
CA ASN A 88 17.72 -18.49 -10.92
C ASN A 88 16.99 -19.79 -11.25
N PRO A 89 17.42 -20.52 -12.30
CA PRO A 89 16.70 -21.68 -12.79
C PRO A 89 16.66 -22.84 -11.78
N ARG A 90 17.64 -22.93 -10.86
CA ARG A 90 17.63 -23.94 -9.78
C ARG A 90 16.57 -23.66 -8.72
N LEU A 91 16.34 -22.38 -8.40
CA LEU A 91 15.28 -21.95 -7.48
C LEU A 91 13.90 -22.12 -8.14
N SER A 92 13.79 -21.81 -9.44
CA SER A 92 12.57 -22.05 -10.21
C SER A 92 12.18 -23.52 -10.29
N ARG A 93 13.15 -24.45 -10.37
CA ARG A 93 12.89 -25.89 -10.29
C ARG A 93 12.21 -26.29 -8.99
N ILE A 94 12.69 -25.73 -7.88
CA ILE A 94 12.18 -26.05 -6.55
C ILE A 94 10.78 -25.46 -6.37
N PHE A 95 10.53 -24.25 -6.87
CA PHE A 95 9.26 -23.55 -6.68
C PHE A 95 8.13 -24.02 -7.59
N TYR A 96 8.43 -24.46 -8.80
CA TYR A 96 7.41 -24.90 -9.76
C TYR A 96 7.32 -26.42 -9.89
N ILE A 97 8.25 -27.18 -9.31
CA ILE A 97 8.33 -28.66 -9.39
C ILE A 97 8.13 -29.15 -10.84
N VAL A 98 8.79 -28.48 -11.80
CA VAL A 98 8.71 -28.82 -13.23
C VAL A 98 10.03 -29.44 -13.69
N ASP A 99 9.96 -30.59 -14.35
CA ASP A 99 11.12 -31.26 -14.95
C ASP A 99 11.77 -30.43 -16.07
N ASP A 100 10.96 -29.65 -16.79
CA ASP A 100 11.37 -28.62 -17.76
C ASP A 100 11.83 -27.30 -17.11
N TRP A 101 12.38 -27.34 -15.88
CA TRP A 101 12.97 -26.18 -15.21
C TRP A 101 13.98 -25.35 -16.04
N PRO A 102 14.73 -25.92 -17.02
CA PRO A 102 15.63 -25.09 -17.83
C PRO A 102 14.86 -24.01 -18.60
N LYS A 103 13.57 -24.23 -18.89
CA LYS A 103 12.70 -23.30 -19.63
C LYS A 103 12.47 -21.98 -18.87
N TYR A 104 12.54 -22.01 -17.54
CA TYR A 104 12.27 -20.88 -16.66
C TYR A 104 13.59 -20.31 -16.14
N ILE A 105 14.16 -19.38 -16.91
CA ILE A 105 15.43 -18.74 -16.59
C ILE A 105 15.28 -17.23 -16.71
N GLY A 106 15.85 -16.49 -15.76
CA GLY A 106 15.90 -15.04 -15.83
C GLY A 106 16.90 -14.56 -16.88
N LEU A 107 16.70 -13.35 -17.42
CA LEU A 107 17.53 -12.80 -18.49
C LEU A 107 19.03 -12.76 -18.13
N ALA A 108 19.39 -12.36 -16.90
CA ALA A 108 20.78 -12.28 -16.47
C ALA A 108 21.46 -13.67 -16.46
N TYR A 109 20.77 -14.68 -15.93
CA TYR A 109 21.25 -16.07 -15.96
C TYR A 109 21.20 -16.67 -17.36
N GLY A 110 20.25 -16.26 -18.20
CA GLY A 110 20.13 -16.64 -19.60
C GLY A 110 21.34 -16.19 -20.42
N ILE A 111 21.84 -14.97 -20.19
CA ILE A 111 23.06 -14.45 -20.82
C ILE A 111 24.28 -15.28 -20.37
N GLN A 112 24.43 -15.50 -19.06
CA GLN A 112 25.58 -16.22 -18.50
C GLN A 112 25.64 -17.70 -18.91
N SER A 113 24.50 -18.33 -19.11
CA SER A 113 24.40 -19.76 -19.46
C SER A 113 24.30 -20.03 -20.96
N GLY A 114 24.42 -19.02 -21.82
CA GLY A 114 24.30 -19.15 -23.28
C GLY A 114 22.88 -19.37 -23.79
N ARG A 115 21.87 -19.07 -22.97
CA ARG A 115 20.44 -19.35 -23.19
C ARG A 115 19.61 -18.06 -23.26
N PHE A 116 20.15 -17.06 -23.96
CA PHE A 116 19.58 -15.72 -24.08
C PHE A 116 18.11 -15.73 -24.51
N ASN A 117 17.76 -16.52 -25.54
CA ASN A 117 16.39 -16.59 -26.05
C ASN A 117 15.36 -17.04 -25.01
N ALA A 118 15.75 -17.94 -24.09
CA ALA A 118 14.85 -18.39 -23.03
C ALA A 118 14.61 -17.29 -21.98
N GLY A 119 15.66 -16.56 -21.61
CA GLY A 119 15.56 -15.41 -20.70
C GLY A 119 14.77 -14.24 -21.31
N LEU A 120 15.00 -13.95 -22.59
CA LEU A 120 14.25 -12.91 -23.31
C LEU A 120 12.77 -13.29 -23.44
N ARG A 121 12.45 -14.56 -23.70
CA ARG A 121 11.07 -15.04 -23.71
C ARG A 121 10.39 -14.84 -22.35
N GLN A 122 11.07 -15.14 -21.25
CA GLN A 122 10.51 -14.97 -19.90
C GLN A 122 10.18 -13.49 -19.62
N LEU A 123 11.08 -12.58 -19.97
CA LEU A 123 10.86 -11.14 -19.85
C LEU A 123 9.68 -10.66 -20.71
N TRP A 124 9.61 -11.09 -21.98
CA TRP A 124 8.53 -10.66 -22.87
C TRP A 124 7.16 -11.15 -22.45
N VAL A 125 7.04 -12.39 -21.96
CA VAL A 125 5.75 -12.92 -21.47
C VAL A 125 5.23 -12.09 -20.29
N GLN A 126 6.09 -11.68 -19.36
CA GLN A 126 5.63 -10.84 -18.24
C GLN A 126 5.29 -9.41 -18.65
N LEU A 127 6.00 -8.83 -19.62
CA LEU A 127 5.64 -7.51 -20.13
C LEU A 127 4.27 -7.53 -20.84
N ILE A 128 3.98 -8.57 -21.60
CA ILE A 128 2.65 -8.77 -22.22
C ILE A 128 1.59 -8.95 -21.13
N GLY A 129 1.86 -9.76 -20.10
CA GLY A 129 0.95 -9.97 -18.98
C GLY A 129 0.63 -8.68 -18.22
N ILE A 130 1.65 -7.89 -17.87
CA ILE A 130 1.50 -6.58 -17.23
C ILE A 130 0.66 -5.65 -18.10
N GLY A 131 0.99 -5.55 -19.40
CA GLY A 131 0.26 -4.70 -20.34
C GLY A 131 -1.21 -5.12 -20.48
N PHE A 132 -1.47 -6.43 -20.59
CA PHE A 132 -2.82 -6.97 -20.66
C PHE A 132 -3.64 -6.61 -19.41
N VAL A 133 -3.12 -6.90 -18.22
CA VAL A 133 -3.82 -6.62 -16.95
C VAL A 133 -4.05 -5.13 -16.78
N PHE A 134 -3.07 -4.29 -17.12
CA PHE A 134 -3.22 -2.83 -17.06
C PHE A 134 -4.35 -2.34 -17.96
N VAL A 135 -4.32 -2.70 -19.26
CA VAL A 135 -5.34 -2.28 -20.22
C VAL A 135 -6.72 -2.82 -19.80
N TRP A 136 -6.79 -4.09 -19.41
CA TRP A 136 -8.03 -4.70 -18.97
C TRP A 136 -8.64 -3.97 -17.77
N ASN A 137 -7.85 -3.69 -16.72
CA ASN A 137 -8.34 -2.98 -15.54
C ASN A 137 -8.79 -1.55 -15.87
N VAL A 138 -8.01 -0.81 -16.66
CA VAL A 138 -8.38 0.56 -17.05
C VAL A 138 -9.69 0.56 -17.82
N VAL A 139 -9.84 -0.34 -18.81
CA VAL A 139 -11.04 -0.43 -19.64
C VAL A 139 -12.24 -0.89 -18.81
N SER A 140 -12.12 -2.00 -18.08
CA SER A 140 -13.24 -2.57 -17.32
C SER A 140 -13.71 -1.62 -16.22
N THR A 141 -12.79 -1.03 -15.47
CA THR A 141 -13.13 -0.08 -14.40
C THR A 141 -13.80 1.16 -14.98
N SER A 142 -13.27 1.71 -16.08
CA SER A 142 -13.88 2.86 -16.73
C SER A 142 -15.29 2.56 -17.21
N VAL A 143 -15.51 1.41 -17.85
CA VAL A 143 -16.83 0.99 -18.32
C VAL A 143 -17.80 0.83 -17.15
N ILE A 144 -17.40 0.16 -16.07
CA ILE A 144 -18.23 -0.04 -14.88
C ILE A 144 -18.59 1.31 -14.26
N CYS A 145 -17.62 2.21 -14.06
CA CYS A 145 -17.87 3.54 -13.51
C CYS A 145 -18.81 4.35 -14.42
N LEU A 146 -18.64 4.30 -15.74
CA LEU A 146 -19.51 5.00 -16.68
C LEU A 146 -20.95 4.45 -16.63
N ILE A 147 -21.12 3.13 -16.49
CA ILE A 147 -22.44 2.51 -16.35
C ILE A 147 -23.10 2.93 -15.04
N ILE A 148 -22.39 2.84 -13.92
CA ILE A 148 -22.93 3.22 -12.60
C ILE A 148 -23.29 4.71 -12.59
N ARG A 149 -22.48 5.55 -13.23
CA ARG A 149 -22.74 7.00 -13.35
C ARG A 149 -24.08 7.31 -14.04
N MET A 150 -24.61 6.42 -14.88
CA MET A 150 -25.92 6.61 -15.49
C MET A 150 -27.08 6.42 -14.49
N MET A 151 -26.86 5.68 -13.39
CA MET A 151 -27.89 5.37 -12.40
C MET A 151 -27.73 6.19 -11.12
N VAL A 152 -26.50 6.37 -10.63
CA VAL A 152 -26.19 7.01 -9.36
C VAL A 152 -24.99 7.94 -9.51
N PRO A 153 -25.02 9.17 -8.97
CA PRO A 153 -23.85 10.04 -8.93
C PRO A 153 -22.73 9.38 -8.11
N LEU A 154 -21.57 9.15 -8.73
CA LEU A 154 -20.41 8.49 -8.10
C LEU A 154 -19.68 9.35 -7.07
N ARG A 155 -19.87 10.66 -7.10
CA ARG A 155 -19.20 11.61 -6.21
C ARG A 155 -20.24 12.43 -5.47
N MET A 156 -20.05 12.51 -4.16
CA MET A 156 -20.85 13.32 -3.25
C MET A 156 -20.62 14.83 -3.51
N THR A 157 -21.57 15.68 -3.13
CA THR A 157 -21.44 17.13 -3.35
C THR A 157 -20.33 17.72 -2.48
N GLU A 158 -19.74 18.84 -2.88
CA GLU A 158 -18.62 19.46 -2.13
C GLU A 158 -19.05 19.90 -0.71
N GLU A 159 -20.34 20.20 -0.50
CA GLU A 159 -20.89 20.58 0.81
C GLU A 159 -20.96 19.38 1.76
N GLU A 160 -21.52 18.26 1.31
CA GLU A 160 -21.54 17.01 2.07
C GLU A 160 -20.10 16.47 2.32
N VAL A 161 -19.17 16.66 1.38
CA VAL A 161 -17.76 16.26 1.55
C VAL A 161 -17.11 17.05 2.69
N SER A 162 -17.56 18.29 2.92
CA SER A 162 -17.07 19.13 4.02
C SER A 162 -17.61 18.70 5.39
N GLU A 163 -18.83 18.16 5.44
CA GLU A 163 -19.47 17.64 6.65
C GLU A 163 -18.97 16.24 7.02
N GLY A 164 -18.52 15.45 6.03
CA GLY A 164 -17.81 14.18 6.26
C GLY A 164 -18.72 13.03 6.65
N ASP A 165 -18.29 12.18 7.59
CA ASP A 165 -19.00 10.94 7.95
C ASP A 165 -20.40 11.21 8.54
N ASN A 166 -20.55 12.35 9.21
CA ASN A 166 -21.84 12.86 9.70
C ASN A 166 -22.86 13.07 8.57
N ALA A 167 -22.43 13.48 7.38
CA ALA A 167 -23.31 13.74 6.25
C ALA A 167 -23.94 12.45 5.69
N VAL A 168 -23.27 11.31 5.86
CA VAL A 168 -23.66 10.03 5.24
C VAL A 168 -24.24 9.06 6.27
N HIS A 169 -23.58 8.90 7.41
CA HIS A 169 -23.93 7.91 8.43
C HIS A 169 -24.61 8.53 9.65
N GLY A 170 -24.54 9.86 9.82
CA GLY A 170 -25.10 10.55 11.00
C GLY A 170 -24.40 10.18 12.32
N GLU A 171 -23.22 9.56 12.24
CA GLU A 171 -22.44 9.06 13.37
C GLU A 171 -21.10 9.80 13.46
N GLU A 172 -20.81 10.35 14.64
CA GLU A 172 -19.47 10.83 14.98
C GLU A 172 -18.57 9.63 15.30
N THR A 173 -17.50 9.42 14.55
CA THR A 173 -16.61 8.24 14.67
C THR A 173 -15.94 8.11 16.04
N TYR A 174 -15.91 9.20 16.82
CA TYR A 174 -15.47 9.23 18.21
C TYR A 174 -16.45 10.06 19.03
N ALA A 175 -17.39 9.41 19.72
CA ALA A 175 -18.19 10.06 20.76
C ALA A 175 -17.32 10.34 22.00
N LEU A 176 -16.46 11.36 21.90
CA LEU A 176 -15.61 11.81 23.02
C LEU A 176 -16.39 12.62 24.07
N TRP A 177 -17.65 12.97 23.78
CA TRP A 177 -18.53 13.68 24.69
C TRP A 177 -19.84 12.92 24.81
N GLY A 178 -20.09 12.34 25.99
CA GLY A 178 -21.39 11.81 26.35
C GLY A 178 -22.41 12.94 26.45
N ASP A 179 -23.63 12.64 25.99
CA ASP A 179 -24.88 13.38 26.16
C ASP A 179 -24.82 14.64 27.06
N GLY A 180 -24.75 15.82 26.43
CA GLY A 180 -25.28 17.06 27.02
C GLY A 180 -24.34 18.25 27.22
N GLU A 181 -23.01 18.09 27.15
CA GLU A 181 -22.09 19.23 27.32
C GLU A 181 -21.76 19.84 25.95
N LYS A 182 -22.45 20.93 25.59
CA LYS A 182 -22.06 21.77 24.45
C LYS A 182 -20.69 22.39 24.72
N PHE A 183 -19.79 22.29 23.75
CA PHE A 183 -18.47 22.90 23.79
C PHE A 183 -18.60 24.42 23.94
N ASP A 184 -18.34 24.93 25.13
CA ASP A 184 -18.36 26.36 25.41
C ASP A 184 -17.01 26.98 25.02
N ASN A 185 -16.95 27.54 23.81
CA ASN A 185 -15.78 28.25 23.29
C ASN A 185 -15.32 29.42 24.18
N SER A 186 -16.17 29.92 25.09
CA SER A 186 -15.78 31.01 26.00
C SER A 186 -14.71 30.57 27.02
N LYS A 187 -14.68 29.29 27.41
CA LYS A 187 -13.67 28.77 28.35
C LYS A 187 -12.29 28.68 27.73
N LEU A 188 -12.18 28.39 26.43
CA LEU A 188 -10.90 28.35 25.72
C LEU A 188 -10.35 29.76 25.46
N GLN A 189 -11.23 30.73 25.17
CA GLN A 189 -10.83 32.14 25.06
C GLN A 189 -10.33 32.70 26.39
N LEU A 190 -10.98 32.36 27.51
CA LEU A 190 -10.55 32.74 28.86
C LEU A 190 -9.18 32.17 29.23
N VAL A 191 -8.90 30.90 28.90
CA VAL A 191 -7.58 30.30 29.15
C VAL A 191 -6.51 30.98 28.30
N HIS A 192 -6.82 31.32 27.04
CA HIS A 192 -5.89 32.02 26.15
C HIS A 192 -5.63 33.49 26.58
N GLU A 193 -6.60 34.16 27.21
CA GLU A 193 -6.43 35.49 27.82
C GLU A 193 -5.63 35.46 29.14
N ILE A 194 -5.75 34.38 29.92
CA ILE A 194 -5.04 34.25 31.21
C ILE A 194 -3.55 33.89 31.01
N GLU A 195 -3.20 33.26 29.90
CA GLU A 195 -1.86 32.75 29.64
C GLU A 195 -0.95 33.73 28.87
N GLU A 196 -1.51 34.84 28.34
CA GLU A 196 -0.71 35.95 27.82
C GLU A 196 -0.36 36.95 28.94
N PRO A 197 0.92 37.04 29.39
CA PRO A 197 1.32 38.07 30.33
C PRO A 197 1.16 39.45 29.66
N PRO A 198 0.72 40.50 30.39
CA PRO A 198 0.57 41.82 29.81
C PRO A 198 1.92 42.31 29.29
N LEU A 199 1.98 42.58 27.98
CA LEU A 199 3.10 43.28 27.36
C LEU A 199 3.29 44.62 28.09
N SER A 200 4.32 44.66 28.93
CA SER A 200 4.80 45.87 29.59
C SER A 200 5.08 46.93 28.52
N LYS A 201 4.23 47.97 28.47
CA LYS A 201 4.57 49.23 27.79
C LYS A 201 5.70 49.90 28.59
N SER A 202 6.94 49.54 28.29
CA SER A 202 8.10 50.34 28.69
C SER A 202 8.19 51.53 27.73
N GLY A 203 7.85 52.70 28.24
CA GLY A 203 8.18 53.96 27.60
C GLY A 203 9.62 54.34 27.89
N TYR A 204 10.36 54.72 26.85
CA TYR A 204 11.44 55.70 26.96
C TYR A 204 11.22 56.74 25.86
N GLY A 205 10.92 57.96 26.30
CA GLY A 205 11.11 59.15 25.48
C GLY A 205 12.58 59.56 25.54
N LEU A 206 13.14 59.86 24.38
CA LEU A 206 13.82 61.09 23.97
C LEU A 206 14.25 60.93 22.50
#